data_AF-A0ABD1WN96-F1
#
_entry.id   AF-A0ABD1WN96-F1
#
_cell.length_a   1.000
_cell.length_b   1.000
_cell.length_c   1.000
_cell.angle_alpha   90.00
_cell.angle_beta   90.00
_cell.angle_gamma   90.00
#
_symmetry.space_group_name_H-M   'P 1'
#
loop_
_entity.id
_entity.type
_entity.pdbx_description
1 polymer ?
#
loop_
_entity_poly.entity_id
_entity_poly.type
_entity_poly.pdbx_seq_one_letter_code
_entity_poly.pdbx_strand_id
1 'polypeptide(L)'
;MPVSLEPLDVGVQIQYNFCCPISLELMRDPVTICTGQMYDRTSIESWVATENTTCPVTRSPLTDFTPILNHTLRRLIQEWCVANWSFGGEIIPTSKQPTYSTMVKNLLNQASSRSAPFDLRLSALRRLRGLTHDSVKNRSVIARNNAREILLAIAFFNLDSNSNSSEFSH
;
A
#
# COMPACT_ATOMS: atom_id res chain seq x y z
N MET A 1 -7.95 38.79 36.61
CA MET A 1 -7.74 38.70 35.14
C MET A 1 -7.35 37.26 34.85
N PRO A 2 -8.03 36.55 33.92
CA PRO A 2 -7.75 35.15 33.65
C PRO A 2 -6.46 35.02 32.84
N VAL A 3 -5.57 34.14 33.30
CA VAL A 3 -4.40 33.67 32.54
C VAL A 3 -4.94 32.72 31.48
N SER A 4 -4.95 33.16 30.22
CA SER A 4 -5.23 32.30 29.08
C SER A 4 -4.11 31.27 28.97
N LEU A 5 -4.49 30.00 29.10
CA LEU A 5 -3.67 28.88 28.66
C LEU A 5 -3.62 28.95 27.13
N GLU A 6 -2.49 29.41 26.58
CA GLU A 6 -2.17 29.24 25.16
C GLU A 6 -2.22 27.74 24.83
N PRO A 7 -2.94 27.31 23.78
CA PRO A 7 -2.85 25.94 23.32
C PRO A 7 -1.42 25.70 22.84
N LEU A 8 -0.76 24.67 23.38
CA LEU A 8 0.46 24.14 22.79
C LEU A 8 0.13 23.80 21.33
N ASP A 9 0.61 24.61 20.39
CA ASP A 9 0.71 24.25 18.99
C ASP A 9 1.68 23.06 18.92
N VAL A 10 1.14 21.85 19.11
CA VAL A 10 1.85 20.60 18.86
C VAL A 10 1.88 20.43 17.34
N GLY A 11 2.54 21.38 16.67
CA GLY A 11 2.84 21.30 15.25
C GLY A 11 3.74 20.08 15.05
N VAL A 12 3.23 19.11 14.30
CA VAL A 12 3.98 17.93 13.89
C VAL A 12 5.25 18.39 13.16
N GLN A 13 6.41 18.33 13.82
CA GLN A 13 7.69 18.65 13.19
C GLN A 13 8.09 17.53 12.24
N ILE A 14 7.87 17.76 10.94
CA ILE A 14 8.36 16.89 9.90
C ILE A 14 9.88 16.95 9.89
N GLN A 15 10.54 15.79 9.98
CA GLN A 15 11.98 15.77 9.80
C GLN A 15 12.33 16.23 8.39
N TYR A 16 13.29 17.15 8.27
CA TYR A 16 13.74 17.71 6.97
C TYR A 16 14.11 16.63 5.95
N ASN A 17 14.59 15.47 6.41
CA ASN A 17 14.96 14.31 5.59
C ASN A 17 13.77 13.63 4.90
N PHE A 18 12.53 13.93 5.30
CA PHE A 18 11.31 13.41 4.71
C PHE A 18 10.69 14.35 3.69
N CYS A 19 11.18 15.60 3.60
CA CYS A 19 10.68 16.59 2.66
C CYS A 19 11.50 16.59 1.37
N CYS A 20 10.81 16.73 0.24
CA CYS A 20 11.44 16.91 -1.06
C CYS A 20 12.19 18.24 -1.10
N PRO A 21 13.49 18.29 -1.48
CA PRO A 21 14.22 19.55 -1.58
C PRO A 21 13.69 20.50 -2.67
N ILE A 22 12.88 20.00 -3.61
CA ILE A 22 12.28 20.80 -4.69
C ILE A 22 10.92 21.36 -4.26
N SER A 23 9.99 20.49 -3.84
CA SER A 23 8.64 20.91 -3.47
C SER A 23 8.54 21.43 -2.03
N LEU A 24 9.53 21.15 -1.18
CA LEU A 24 9.54 21.42 0.26
C LEU A 24 8.41 20.72 1.03
N GLU A 25 7.72 19.79 0.38
CA GLU A 25 6.64 19.00 0.94
C GLU A 25 7.10 17.58 1.28
N LEU A 26 6.34 16.91 2.15
CA LEU A 26 6.57 15.52 2.50
C LEU A 26 6.57 14.60 1.26
N MET A 27 7.64 13.83 1.07
CA MET A 27 7.77 12.94 -0.10
C MET A 27 6.72 11.83 -0.07
N ARG A 28 6.00 11.63 -1.18
CA ARG A 28 5.00 10.56 -1.32
C ARG A 28 5.61 9.30 -1.94
N ASP A 29 6.48 9.51 -2.93
CA ASP A 29 7.26 8.45 -3.55
C ASP A 29 8.74 8.84 -3.57
N PRO A 30 9.47 8.60 -2.47
CA PRO A 30 10.86 9.00 -2.36
C PRO A 30 11.73 8.19 -3.32
N VAL A 31 12.38 8.89 -4.23
CA VAL A 31 13.34 8.33 -5.18
C VAL A 31 14.72 8.92 -4.96
N THR A 32 15.74 8.09 -5.14
CA THR A 32 17.15 8.46 -5.07
C THR A 32 17.69 8.60 -6.48
N ILE A 33 18.39 9.70 -6.75
CA ILE A 33 19.09 9.91 -8.02
C ILE A 33 20.57 9.50 -7.90
N CYS A 34 21.28 9.48 -9.03
CA CYS A 34 22.71 9.12 -9.11
C CYS A 34 23.62 9.90 -8.14
N THR A 35 23.24 11.12 -7.76
CA THR A 35 23.99 11.94 -6.78
C THR A 35 23.75 11.54 -5.32
N GLY A 36 22.94 10.52 -5.05
CA GLY A 36 22.58 10.06 -3.71
C GLY A 36 21.55 10.95 -3.00
N GLN A 37 21.08 12.02 -3.64
CA GLN A 37 20.02 12.89 -3.13
C GLN A 37 18.63 12.28 -3.35
N MET A 38 17.71 12.59 -2.44
CA MET A 38 16.36 12.04 -2.45
C MET A 38 15.33 13.12 -2.77
N TYR A 39 14.38 12.78 -3.64
CA TYR A 39 13.32 13.67 -4.09
C TYR A 39 11.99 12.91 -4.14
N ASP A 40 10.88 13.63 -4.21
CA ASP A 40 9.64 13.03 -4.67
C ASP A 40 9.73 12.75 -6.18
N ARG A 41 9.22 11.59 -6.60
CA ARG A 41 9.21 11.17 -8.02
C ARG A 41 8.68 12.26 -8.94
N THR A 42 7.53 12.86 -8.59
CA THR A 42 6.88 13.84 -9.46
C THR A 42 7.71 15.12 -9.60
N SER A 43 8.38 15.53 -8.52
CA SER A 43 9.22 16.73 -8.52
C SER A 43 10.47 16.55 -9.37
N ILE A 44 11.17 15.41 -9.26
CA ILE A 44 12.37 15.17 -10.04
C ILE A 44 12.06 14.88 -11.52
N GLU A 45 10.96 14.18 -11.80
CA GLU A 45 10.50 13.96 -13.18
C GLU A 45 10.14 15.30 -13.86
N SER A 46 9.44 16.19 -13.15
CA SER A 46 9.14 17.54 -13.65
C SER A 46 10.40 18.38 -13.84
N TRP A 47 11.38 18.27 -12.95
CA TRP A 47 12.65 18.98 -13.06
C TRP A 47 13.41 18.59 -14.33
N VAL A 48 13.55 17.28 -14.58
CA VAL A 48 14.20 16.75 -15.79
C VAL A 48 13.41 17.07 -17.05
N ALA A 49 12.07 17.07 -16.98
CA ALA A 49 11.21 17.45 -18.09
C ALA A 49 11.36 18.92 -18.53
N THR A 50 11.88 19.79 -17.65
CA THR A 50 12.15 21.21 -17.94
C THR A 50 13.55 21.43 -18.52
N GLU A 51 14.14 20.41 -19.16
CA GLU A 51 15.50 20.40 -19.74
C GLU A 51 16.64 20.65 -18.73
N ASN A 52 16.37 20.55 -17.42
CA ASN A 52 17.42 20.66 -16.41
C ASN A 52 18.21 19.35 -16.32
N THR A 53 19.50 19.44 -16.64
CA THR A 53 20.43 18.29 -16.61
C THR A 53 21.32 18.25 -15.37
N THR A 54 20.98 19.04 -14.34
CA THR A 54 21.76 19.13 -13.10
C THR A 54 20.94 18.75 -11.88
N CYS A 55 21.60 18.27 -10.84
CA CYS A 55 20.97 17.98 -9.56
C CYS A 55 20.61 19.30 -8.84
N PRO A 56 19.37 19.50 -8.38
CA PRO A 56 18.94 20.74 -7.72
C PRO A 56 19.76 21.11 -6.48
N VAL A 57 20.26 20.10 -5.74
CA VAL A 57 20.97 20.30 -4.47
C VAL A 57 22.48 20.41 -4.69
N THR A 58 23.07 19.45 -5.40
CA THR A 58 24.53 19.37 -5.57
C THR A 58 25.04 20.18 -6.77
N ARG A 59 24.12 20.68 -7.63
CA ARG A 59 24.43 21.36 -8.90
C ARG A 59 25.34 20.57 -9.84
N SER A 60 25.49 19.27 -9.59
CA SER A 60 26.32 18.37 -10.39
C SER A 60 25.52 17.84 -11.58
N PRO A 61 26.15 17.59 -12.73
CA PRO A 61 25.47 17.06 -13.91
C PRO A 61 24.90 15.67 -13.62
N LEU A 62 23.65 15.45 -13.99
CA LEU A 62 22.99 14.15 -13.90
C LEU A 62 23.47 13.29 -15.08
N THR A 63 24.31 12.30 -14.79
CA THR A 63 24.79 11.33 -15.80
C THR A 63 23.74 10.27 -16.10
N ASP A 64 22.88 10.01 -15.12
CA ASP A 64 21.76 9.08 -15.22
C ASP A 64 20.49 9.76 -14.69
N PHE A 65 19.44 9.67 -15.49
CA PHE A 65 18.12 10.24 -15.23
C PHE A 65 17.14 9.21 -14.70
N THR A 66 17.56 7.96 -14.49
CA THR A 66 16.69 6.92 -13.94
C THR A 66 16.60 7.05 -12.41
N PRO A 67 15.45 7.49 -11.86
CA PRO A 67 15.30 7.62 -10.42
C PRO A 67 15.06 6.23 -9.81
N ILE A 68 15.86 5.87 -8.79
CA ILE A 68 15.76 4.59 -8.09
C ILE A 68 14.84 4.74 -6.89
N LEU A 69 13.79 3.93 -6.80
CA LEU A 69 12.86 3.96 -5.68
C LEU A 69 13.54 3.58 -4.36
N ASN A 70 13.42 4.42 -3.32
CA ASN A 70 13.95 4.15 -1.99
C ASN A 70 12.86 3.57 -1.08
N HIS A 71 12.78 2.24 -1.04
CA HIS A 71 11.80 1.52 -0.22
C HIS A 71 11.96 1.77 1.28
N THR A 72 13.20 1.93 1.76
CA THR A 72 13.48 2.16 3.18
C THR A 72 12.96 3.52 3.62
N LEU A 73 13.28 4.58 2.89
CA LEU A 73 12.80 5.93 3.20
C LEU A 73 11.27 6.00 3.11
N ARG A 74 10.68 5.37 2.08
CA ARG A 74 9.22 5.31 1.95
C ARG A 74 8.55 4.69 3.16
N ARG A 75 9.13 3.62 3.71
CA ARG A 75 8.63 2.98 4.92
C ARG A 75 8.79 3.87 6.16
N LEU A 76 9.93 4.54 6.32
CA LEU A 76 10.17 5.45 7.45
C LEU A 76 9.19 6.63 7.45
N ILE A 77 8.96 7.23 6.28
CA ILE A 77 7.97 8.31 6.11
C ILE A 77 6.58 7.81 6.49
N GLN A 78 6.22 6.60 6.05
CA GLN A 78 4.93 5.99 6.40
C GLN A 78 4.77 5.75 7.91
N GLU A 79 5.79 5.17 8.55
CA GLU A 79 5.81 4.95 10.00
C GLU A 79 5.68 6.28 10.76
N TRP A 80 6.38 7.32 10.30
CA TRP A 80 6.28 8.66 10.84
C TRP A 80 4.89 9.28 10.65
N CYS A 81 4.25 9.13 9.48
CA CYS A 81 2.88 9.59 9.25
C CYS A 81 1.88 8.90 10.18
N VAL A 82 2.03 7.59 10.41
CA VAL A 82 1.15 6.82 11.30
C VAL A 82 1.33 7.26 12.76
N ALA A 83 2.58 7.47 13.19
CA ALA A 83 2.88 7.90 14.55
C ALA A 83 2.41 9.33 14.85
N ASN A 84 2.46 10.22 13.85
CA ASN A 84 2.07 11.63 14.00
C ASN A 84 0.64 11.93 13.52
N TRP A 85 -0.10 10.90 13.13
CA TRP A 85 -1.50 10.99 12.69
C TRP A 85 -2.40 11.70 13.72
N SER A 86 -2.15 11.48 15.01
CA SER A 86 -2.96 12.02 16.11
C SER A 86 -2.85 13.54 16.28
N PHE A 87 -1.91 14.20 15.60
CA PHE A 87 -1.57 15.61 15.79
C PHE A 87 -1.79 16.47 14.53
N GLY A 88 -2.52 15.96 13.53
CA GLY A 88 -2.89 16.76 12.34
C GLY A 88 -1.91 16.70 11.17
N GLY A 89 -1.03 15.69 11.13
CA GLY A 89 -0.18 15.43 9.95
C GLY A 89 -1.03 15.02 8.74
N GLU A 90 -0.83 15.70 7.60
CA GLU A 90 -1.49 15.34 6.35
C GLU A 90 -1.28 13.85 6.03
N ILE A 91 -2.40 13.17 5.87
CA ILE A 91 -2.44 11.78 5.44
C ILE A 91 -1.99 11.79 3.98
N ILE A 92 -0.76 11.35 3.70
CA ILE A 92 -0.45 10.97 2.32
C ILE A 92 -1.45 9.85 1.99
N PRO A 93 -2.39 10.06 1.05
CA PRO A 93 -3.33 9.03 0.67
C PRO A 93 -2.49 7.89 0.16
N THR A 94 -2.50 6.81 0.92
CA THR A 94 -1.79 5.60 0.59
C THR A 94 -2.03 5.29 -0.88
N SER A 95 -1.00 5.35 -1.71
CA SER A 95 -0.88 4.31 -2.73
C SER A 95 -0.73 3.03 -1.92
N LYS A 96 -1.88 2.46 -1.54
CA LYS A 96 -2.01 1.22 -0.78
C LYS A 96 -1.08 0.26 -1.48
N GLN A 97 0.00 -0.12 -0.80
CA GLN A 97 1.01 -0.97 -1.43
C GLN A 97 0.30 -2.14 -2.09
N PRO A 98 0.65 -2.49 -3.35
CA PRO A 98 -0.01 -3.56 -4.05
C PRO A 98 0.06 -4.79 -3.15
N THR A 99 -1.12 -5.28 -2.78
CA THR A 99 -1.25 -6.45 -1.92
C THR A 99 -0.26 -7.53 -2.36
N TYR A 100 0.64 -7.90 -1.45
CA TYR A 100 1.67 -8.86 -1.77
C TYR A 100 1.04 -10.22 -2.07
N SER A 101 1.53 -10.89 -3.12
CA SER A 101 1.05 -12.20 -3.56
C SER A 101 0.95 -13.20 -2.38
N THR A 102 1.93 -13.18 -1.47
CA THR A 102 1.95 -14.01 -0.25
C THR A 102 0.79 -13.72 0.71
N MET A 103 0.44 -12.45 0.91
CA MET A 103 -0.68 -12.07 1.78
C MET A 103 -2.01 -12.53 1.18
N VAL A 104 -2.17 -12.39 -0.13
CA VAL A 104 -3.36 -12.86 -0.85
C VAL A 104 -3.48 -14.39 -0.77
N LYS A 105 -2.39 -15.13 -0.98
CA LYS A 105 -2.37 -16.60 -0.82
C LYS A 105 -2.77 -17.02 0.59
N ASN A 106 -2.26 -16.36 1.62
CA ASN A 106 -2.62 -16.67 3.01
C ASN A 106 -4.11 -16.42 3.29
N LEU A 107 -4.67 -15.32 2.79
CA LEU A 107 -6.10 -15.03 2.93
C LEU A 107 -6.98 -16.04 2.17
N LEU A 108 -6.56 -16.46 0.97
CA LEU A 108 -7.25 -17.49 0.19
C LEU A 108 -7.19 -18.86 0.88
N ASN A 109 -6.04 -19.23 1.44
CA ASN A 109 -5.89 -20.46 2.21
C ASN A 109 -6.72 -20.44 3.49
N GLN A 110 -6.78 -19.31 4.20
CA GLN A 110 -7.65 -19.15 5.37
C GLN A 110 -9.13 -19.24 5.01
N ALA A 111 -9.54 -18.65 3.88
CA ALA A 111 -10.93 -18.75 3.40
C ALA A 111 -11.30 -20.18 2.96
N SER A 112 -10.34 -20.91 2.40
CA SER A 112 -10.50 -22.30 1.92
C SER A 112 -10.39 -23.36 3.03
N SER A 113 -9.72 -23.03 4.14
CA SER A 113 -9.46 -23.99 5.23
C SER A 113 -10.76 -24.41 5.93
N ARG A 114 -11.23 -25.63 5.64
CA ARG A 114 -12.48 -26.19 6.18
C ARG A 114 -12.45 -26.41 7.69
N SER A 115 -11.26 -26.62 8.26
CA SER A 115 -11.05 -26.73 9.70
C SER A 115 -11.07 -25.38 10.42
N ALA A 116 -11.07 -24.26 9.68
CA ALA A 116 -11.09 -22.94 10.27
C ALA A 116 -12.51 -22.52 10.68
N PRO A 117 -12.66 -21.78 11.80
CA PRO A 117 -13.94 -21.22 12.23
C PRO A 117 -14.60 -20.40 11.12
N PHE A 118 -15.94 -20.43 11.06
CA PHE A 118 -16.71 -19.67 10.07
C PHE A 118 -16.37 -18.17 10.09
N ASP A 119 -16.25 -17.58 11.27
CA ASP A 119 -15.91 -16.16 11.41
C ASP A 119 -14.55 -15.81 10.83
N LEU A 120 -13.57 -16.71 10.97
CA LEU A 120 -12.23 -16.52 10.41
C LEU A 120 -12.28 -16.57 8.88
N ARG A 121 -12.98 -17.55 8.31
CA ARG A 121 -13.21 -17.65 6.85
C ARG A 121 -13.94 -16.43 6.29
N LEU A 122 -14.98 -15.98 6.98
CA LEU A 122 -15.77 -14.81 6.60
C LEU A 122 -14.95 -13.52 6.70
N SER A 123 -14.12 -13.37 7.74
CA SER A 123 -13.21 -12.23 7.89
C SER A 123 -12.18 -12.17 6.76
N ALA A 124 -11.64 -13.32 6.34
CA ALA A 124 -10.71 -13.43 5.22
C ALA A 124 -11.38 -13.02 3.90
N LEU A 125 -12.62 -13.47 3.65
CA LEU A 125 -13.40 -13.09 2.46
C LEU A 125 -13.77 -11.60 2.43
N ARG A 126 -14.20 -11.04 3.57
CA ARG A 126 -14.48 -9.59 3.69
C ARG A 126 -13.24 -8.75 3.40
N ARG A 127 -12.09 -9.21 3.88
CA ARG A 127 -10.80 -8.55 3.67
C ARG A 127 -10.35 -8.64 2.21
N LEU A 128 -10.49 -9.80 1.56
CA LEU A 128 -10.27 -9.95 0.12
C LEU A 128 -11.18 -9.01 -0.70
N ARG A 129 -12.46 -8.86 -0.31
CA ARG A 129 -13.39 -7.92 -0.93
C ARG A 129 -12.94 -6.45 -0.75
N GLY A 130 -12.48 -6.06 0.43
CA GLY A 130 -11.92 -4.72 0.63
C GLY A 130 -10.75 -4.44 -0.31
N LEU A 131 -9.85 -5.41 -0.45
CA LEU A 131 -8.68 -5.31 -1.32
C LEU A 131 -9.05 -5.19 -2.81
N THR A 132 -10.09 -5.86 -3.28
CA THR A 132 -10.57 -5.71 -4.68
C THR A 132 -11.23 -4.35 -4.92
N HIS A 133 -11.90 -3.77 -3.94
CA HIS A 133 -12.46 -2.42 -4.05
C HIS A 133 -11.38 -1.33 -4.03
N ASP A 134 -10.31 -1.55 -3.28
CA ASP A 134 -9.25 -0.57 -3.03
C ASP A 134 -8.38 -0.24 -4.25
N SER A 135 -8.13 -1.20 -5.15
CA SER A 135 -7.25 -0.95 -6.31
C SER A 135 -7.42 -1.96 -7.43
N VAL A 136 -7.37 -1.47 -8.68
CA VAL A 136 -7.28 -2.32 -9.88
C VAL A 136 -6.03 -3.20 -9.87
N LYS A 137 -4.91 -2.72 -9.30
CA LYS A 137 -3.68 -3.50 -9.14
C LYS A 137 -3.89 -4.69 -8.20
N ASN A 138 -4.63 -4.51 -7.10
CA ASN A 138 -4.98 -5.58 -6.17
C ASN A 138 -5.87 -6.64 -6.83
N ARG A 139 -6.87 -6.23 -7.64
CA ARG A 139 -7.68 -7.17 -8.43
C ARG A 139 -6.81 -8.07 -9.31
N SER A 140 -5.83 -7.45 -9.98
CA SER A 140 -4.88 -8.14 -10.86
C SER A 140 -3.98 -9.14 -10.10
N VAL A 141 -3.60 -8.83 -8.85
CA VAL A 141 -2.83 -9.76 -8.00
C VAL A 141 -3.70 -10.90 -7.48
N ILE A 142 -4.95 -10.61 -7.09
CA ILE A 142 -5.89 -11.62 -6.60
C ILE A 142 -6.23 -12.62 -7.71
N ALA A 143 -6.51 -12.14 -8.92
CA ALA A 143 -6.77 -13.00 -10.08
C ALA A 143 -5.60 -13.95 -10.41
N ARG A 144 -4.35 -13.49 -10.24
CA ARG A 144 -3.14 -14.31 -10.47
C ARG A 144 -2.91 -15.42 -9.42
N ASN A 145 -3.65 -15.42 -8.32
CA ASN A 145 -3.45 -16.34 -7.20
C ASN A 145 -4.53 -17.43 -7.13
N ASN A 146 -5.07 -17.87 -8.27
CA ASN A 146 -6.14 -18.88 -8.36
C ASN A 146 -7.36 -18.56 -7.48
N ALA A 147 -7.62 -17.26 -7.25
CA ALA A 147 -8.72 -16.83 -6.39
C ALA A 147 -10.07 -17.28 -6.97
N ARG A 148 -10.20 -17.34 -8.29
CA ARG A 148 -11.41 -17.83 -8.98
C ARG A 148 -11.75 -19.25 -8.55
N GLU A 149 -10.81 -20.17 -8.68
CA GLU A 149 -11.02 -21.59 -8.40
C GLU A 149 -11.37 -21.81 -6.93
N ILE A 150 -10.68 -21.10 -6.03
CA ILE A 150 -10.91 -21.19 -4.59
C ILE A 150 -12.27 -20.62 -4.21
N LEU A 151 -12.66 -19.46 -4.75
CA LEU A 151 -13.96 -18.85 -4.47
C LEU A 151 -15.12 -19.67 -5.03
N LEU A 152 -14.96 -20.28 -6.20
CA LEU A 152 -15.93 -21.22 -6.77
C LEU A 152 -16.08 -22.46 -5.89
N ALA A 153 -14.98 -23.04 -5.41
CA ALA A 153 -15.00 -24.18 -4.51
C ALA A 153 -15.71 -23.86 -3.17
N ILE A 154 -15.56 -22.64 -2.66
CA ILE A 154 -16.25 -22.17 -1.45
C ILE A 154 -17.75 -21.95 -1.72
N ALA A 155 -18.11 -21.35 -2.85
CA ALA A 155 -19.50 -20.98 -3.18
C ALA A 155 -20.37 -22.17 -3.58
N PHE A 156 -19.80 -23.12 -4.32
CA PHE A 156 -20.54 -24.24 -4.92
C PHE A 156 -20.34 -25.58 -4.20
N PHE A 157 -19.84 -25.54 -2.97
CA PHE A 157 -19.55 -26.72 -2.16
C PHE A 157 -20.75 -27.69 -1.97
N ASN A 158 -21.99 -27.24 -2.15
CA ASN A 158 -23.20 -28.04 -1.97
C ASN A 158 -23.77 -28.69 -3.26
N LEU A 159 -23.14 -28.55 -4.43
CA LEU A 159 -23.71 -29.09 -5.68
C LEU A 159 -23.33 -30.54 -5.99
N ASP A 160 -22.28 -31.09 -5.38
CA ASP A 160 -21.80 -32.45 -5.70
C ASP A 160 -22.32 -33.54 -4.74
N SER A 161 -23.19 -33.21 -3.78
CA SER A 161 -23.67 -34.18 -2.77
C SER A 161 -25.06 -34.78 -3.04
N ASN A 162 -25.71 -34.49 -4.17
CA ASN A 162 -27.09 -34.96 -4.42
C ASN A 162 -27.27 -35.86 -5.65
N SER A 163 -26.25 -36.66 -5.98
CA SER A 163 -26.36 -37.73 -6.98
C SER A 163 -25.71 -39.01 -6.47
N ASN A 164 -26.17 -39.52 -5.31
CA ASN A 164 -25.93 -40.91 -4.86
C ASN A 164 -26.87 -41.31 -3.69
N SER A 165 -28.15 -41.55 -3.98
CA SER A 165 -29.08 -42.43 -3.22
C SER A 165 -30.46 -42.31 -3.89
N SER A 166 -31.13 -43.31 -4.43
CA SER A 166 -31.09 -44.76 -4.20
C SER A 166 -31.85 -45.45 -5.33
N GLU A 167 -31.17 -46.30 -6.11
CA GLU A 167 -31.79 -47.35 -6.90
C GLU A 167 -31.48 -48.69 -6.19
N PHE A 168 -32.49 -49.57 -6.11
CA PHE A 168 -32.53 -50.91 -5.50
C PHE A 168 -32.64 -51.01 -3.96
N SER A 169 -33.83 -51.41 -3.48
CA SER A 169 -34.06 -52.79 -3.01
C SER A 169 -35.54 -53.03 -2.63
N HIS A 170 -36.12 -54.03 -3.33
CA HIS A 170 -37.28 -54.90 -3.03
C HIS A 170 -38.72 -54.38 -3.02
#